data_AF-E6LMF5-F1
#
_entry.id   AF-E6LMF5-F1
#
_cell.length_a   1.000
_cell.length_b   1.000
_cell.length_c   1.000
_cell.angle_alpha   90.00
_cell.angle_beta   90.00
_cell.angle_gamma   90.00
#
_symmetry.space_group_name_H-M   'P 1'
#
loop_
_entity.id
_entity.type
_entity.pdbx_description
1 polymer ?
#
loop_
_entity_poly.entity_id
_entity_poly.type
_entity_poly.pdbx_seq_one_letter_code
_entity_poly.pdbx_strand_id
1 'polypeptide(L)'
;MTLTELIRFDLIQFGFKAVDKNDALNKLTDMLVEKKIIGTKDEFLNALLEREKLSTTGVGDGIAIPHAKASCFEIMLPQSHRL
;
A
#
# COMPACT_ATOMS: atom_id res chain seq x y z
N MET A 1 -18.82 0.70 8.50
CA MET A 1 -17.77 1.25 7.62
C MET A 1 -18.07 0.86 6.20
N THR A 2 -18.10 1.85 5.31
CA THR A 2 -18.24 1.61 3.87
C THR A 2 -16.84 1.59 3.23
N LEU A 3 -16.68 0.91 2.09
CA LEU A 3 -15.38 0.85 1.40
C LEU A 3 -14.87 2.26 1.04
N THR A 4 -15.79 3.14 0.66
CA THR A 4 -15.53 4.54 0.34
C THR A 4 -14.97 5.36 1.50
N GLU A 5 -15.13 4.92 2.75
CA GLU A 5 -14.50 5.55 3.92
C GLU A 5 -13.05 5.12 4.12
N LEU A 6 -12.63 4.00 3.50
CA LEU A 6 -11.29 3.42 3.66
C LEU A 6 -10.38 3.69 2.46
N ILE A 7 -10.95 4.02 1.30
CA ILE A 7 -10.20 4.29 0.07
C ILE A 7 -9.89 5.78 -0.06
N ARG A 8 -8.62 6.07 -0.36
CA ARG A 8 -8.13 7.41 -0.71
C ARG A 8 -8.04 7.55 -2.23
N PHE A 9 -8.84 8.43 -2.82
CA PHE A 9 -8.87 8.63 -4.28
C PHE A 9 -7.53 9.08 -4.87
N ASP A 10 -6.71 9.79 -4.10
CA ASP A 10 -5.37 10.24 -4.49
C ASP A 10 -4.31 9.13 -4.52
N LEU A 11 -4.67 7.90 -4.12
CA LEU A 11 -3.85 6.69 -4.21
C LEU A 11 -4.35 5.71 -5.28
N ILE A 12 -5.34 6.12 -6.10
CA ILE A 12 -5.83 5.28 -7.19
C ILE A 12 -5.03 5.59 -8.45
N GLN A 13 -4.39 4.56 -9.02
CA GLN A 13 -3.63 4.68 -10.26
C GLN A 13 -4.18 3.72 -11.32
N PHE A 14 -4.55 4.28 -12.47
CA PHE A 14 -4.92 3.50 -13.66
C PHE A 14 -3.71 3.25 -14.55
N GLY A 15 -3.76 2.16 -15.33
CA GLY A 15 -2.66 1.81 -16.23
C GLY A 15 -1.34 1.55 -15.51
N PHE A 16 -1.41 1.05 -14.27
CA PHE A 16 -0.24 0.70 -13.48
C PHE A 16 0.58 -0.38 -14.18
N LYS A 17 1.86 -0.10 -14.45
CA LYS A 17 2.77 -1.01 -15.13
C LYS A 17 3.86 -1.48 -14.18
N ALA A 18 3.94 -2.79 -13.99
CA ALA A 18 5.03 -3.45 -13.31
C ALA A 18 5.54 -4.61 -14.15
N VAL A 19 6.86 -4.85 -14.11
CA VAL A 19 7.48 -5.95 -14.87
C VAL A 19 7.41 -7.28 -14.14
N ASP A 20 7.33 -7.24 -12.81
CA ASP A 20 7.15 -8.39 -11.95
C ASP A 20 6.52 -8.01 -10.60
N LYS A 21 6.38 -8.99 -9.71
CA LYS A 21 5.79 -8.82 -8.38
C LYS A 21 6.58 -7.83 -7.52
N ASN A 22 7.90 -7.91 -7.52
CA ASN A 22 8.75 -7.07 -6.67
C ASN A 22 8.70 -5.61 -7.14
N ASP A 23 8.72 -5.39 -8.46
CA ASP A 23 8.54 -4.08 -9.07
C ASP A 23 7.16 -3.48 -8.73
N ALA A 24 6.11 -4.30 -8.74
CA ALA A 24 4.77 -3.86 -8.34
C ALA A 24 4.74 -3.41 -6.86
N LEU A 25 5.24 -4.25 -5.94
CA LEU A 25 5.28 -3.92 -4.51
C LEU A 25 6.14 -2.69 -4.21
N ASN A 26 7.29 -2.58 -4.90
CA ASN A 26 8.19 -1.44 -4.81
C ASN A 26 7.49 -0.14 -5.22
N LYS A 27 6.84 -0.12 -6.40
CA LYS A 27 6.12 1.05 -6.91
C LYS A 27 4.89 1.42 -6.09
N LEU A 28 4.14 0.44 -5.58
CA LEU A 28 3.03 0.70 -4.66
C LEU A 28 3.54 1.37 -3.37
N THR A 29 4.70 0.94 -2.86
CA THR A 29 5.32 1.56 -1.69
C THR A 29 5.78 2.99 -2.00
N ASP A 30 6.33 3.24 -3.19
CA ASP A 30 6.70 4.60 -3.64
C ASP A 30 5.50 5.55 -3.62
N MET A 31 4.33 5.10 -4.08
CA MET A 31 3.10 5.92 -4.03
C MET A 31 2.73 6.32 -2.60
N LEU A 32 2.89 5.42 -1.62
CA LEU A 32 2.60 5.70 -0.22
C LEU A 32 3.58 6.72 0.38
N VAL A 33 4.86 6.63 0.02
CA VAL A 33 5.90 7.59 0.42
C VAL A 33 5.65 8.96 -0.20
N GLU A 34 5.33 9.03 -1.49
CA GLU A 34 5.01 10.27 -2.19
C GLU A 34 3.85 11.02 -1.52
N LYS A 35 2.82 10.29 -1.08
CA LYS A 35 1.67 10.83 -0.35
C LYS A 35 1.90 11.00 1.16
N LYS A 36 3.13 10.76 1.65
CA LYS A 36 3.53 10.89 3.06
C LYS A 36 2.67 10.06 4.02
N ILE A 37 2.26 8.87 3.59
CA ILE A 37 1.46 7.92 4.40
C ILE A 37 2.37 7.02 5.23
N ILE A 38 3.58 6.75 4.73
CA ILE A 38 4.62 6.00 5.43
C ILE A 38 5.91 6.82 5.42
N GLY A 39 6.68 6.72 6.50
CA GLY A 39 7.94 7.47 6.62
C GLY A 39 9.08 6.88 5.78
N THR A 40 9.23 5.55 5.81
CA THR A 40 10.37 4.85 5.21
C THR A 40 9.90 3.79 4.23
N LYS A 41 10.34 3.93 2.97
CA LYS A 41 10.05 2.96 1.91
C LYS A 41 10.52 1.55 2.29
N ASP A 42 11.79 1.45 2.70
CA ASP A 42 12.46 0.16 2.89
C ASP A 42 11.80 -0.67 3.99
N GLU A 43 11.39 -0.02 5.10
CA GLU A 43 10.71 -0.72 6.19
C GLU A 43 9.39 -1.36 5.72
N PHE A 44 8.55 -0.58 5.03
CA PHE A 44 7.25 -1.06 4.57
C PHE A 44 7.38 -2.09 3.45
N LEU A 45 8.28 -1.86 2.48
CA LEU A 45 8.55 -2.79 1.40
C LEU A 45 9.07 -4.13 1.92
N ASN A 46 10.01 -4.11 2.87
CA ASN A 46 10.49 -5.33 3.52
C ASN A 46 9.36 -6.05 4.24
N ALA A 47 8.49 -5.35 4.97
CA ALA A 47 7.34 -5.95 5.63
C ALA A 47 6.35 -6.60 4.63
N LEU A 48 6.11 -5.98 3.47
CA LEU A 48 5.31 -6.57 2.38
C LEU A 48 5.94 -7.84 1.83
N LEU A 49 7.24 -7.82 1.57
CA LEU A 49 7.96 -8.97 1.04
C LEU A 49 7.96 -10.14 2.03
N GLU A 50 8.19 -9.87 3.32
CA GLU A 50 8.09 -10.90 4.36
C GLU A 50 6.68 -11.47 4.47
N ARG A 51 5.64 -10.63 4.38
CA ARG A 51 4.24 -11.11 4.40
C ARG A 51 3.91 -11.96 3.17
N GLU A 52 4.35 -11.56 1.98
CA GLU A 52 4.10 -12.29 0.73
C GLU A 52 4.84 -13.65 0.69
N LYS A 53 5.99 -13.78 1.36
CA LYS A 53 6.72 -15.04 1.48
C LYS A 53 5.96 -16.11 2.27
N LEU A 54 5.15 -15.72 3.27
CA LEU A 54 4.38 -16.68 4.08
C LEU A 54 3.32 -17.41 3.25
N SER A 55 2.64 -16.67 2.39
CA SER A 55 1.69 -17.15 1.40
C SER A 55 1.32 -15.97 0.52
N THR A 56 0.97 -16.25 -0.74
CA THR A 56 0.58 -15.19 -1.66
C THR A 56 -0.60 -14.38 -1.13
N THR A 57 -0.56 -13.08 -1.37
CA THR A 57 -1.69 -12.18 -1.15
C THR A 57 -2.58 -12.04 -2.39
N GLY A 58 -2.32 -12.81 -3.44
CA GLY A 58 -3.23 -13.02 -4.56
C GLY A 58 -4.49 -13.76 -4.12
N VAL A 59 -5.66 -13.22 -4.46
CA VAL A 59 -6.95 -13.80 -4.07
C VAL A 59 -7.67 -14.53 -5.23
N GLY A 60 -7.08 -14.52 -6.43
CA GLY A 60 -7.67 -15.09 -7.64
C GLY A 60 -8.13 -14.00 -8.62
N ASP A 61 -8.56 -14.42 -9.82
CA ASP A 61 -9.17 -13.55 -10.84
C ASP A 61 -8.37 -12.30 -11.23
N GLY A 62 -7.04 -12.39 -11.15
CA GLY A 62 -6.15 -11.26 -11.42
C GLY A 62 -6.12 -10.19 -10.32
N ILE A 63 -6.64 -10.49 -9.13
CA ILE A 63 -6.71 -9.59 -7.98
C ILE A 63 -5.71 -10.01 -6.90
N ALA A 64 -5.04 -9.03 -6.30
CA ALA A 64 -4.19 -9.20 -5.13
C ALA A 64 -4.47 -8.12 -4.10
N ILE A 65 -4.23 -8.44 -2.83
CA ILE A 65 -4.37 -7.50 -1.70
C ILE A 65 -3.04 -7.45 -0.93
N PRO A 66 -1.97 -6.82 -1.47
CA PRO A 66 -0.72 -6.69 -0.74
C PRO A 66 -0.92 -5.87 0.53
N HIS A 67 -0.62 -6.46 1.69
CA HIS A 67 -0.74 -5.83 2.99
C HIS A 67 0.40 -6.27 3.90
N ALA A 68 0.78 -5.45 4.87
CA ALA A 68 1.74 -5.80 5.90
C ALA A 68 1.50 -5.01 7.17
N LYS A 69 1.95 -5.56 8.30
CA LYS A 69 2.04 -4.81 9.57
C LYS A 69 3.43 -4.18 9.62
N ALA A 70 3.48 -2.86 9.73
CA ALA A 70 4.73 -2.11 9.83
C ALA A 70 4.56 -0.93 10.80
N SER A 71 5.61 -0.63 11.57
CA SER A 71 5.62 0.48 12.53
C SER A 71 5.65 1.84 11.85
N CYS A 72 6.27 1.94 10.67
CA CYS A 72 6.33 3.16 9.85
C CYS A 72 4.97 3.63 9.30
N PHE A 73 3.91 2.85 9.50
CA PHE A 73 2.56 3.27 9.13
C PHE A 73 2.02 4.25 10.17
N GLU A 74 2.35 5.52 10.00
CA GLU A 74 1.69 6.61 10.71
C GLU A 74 0.62 7.19 9.81
N ILE A 75 -0.66 7.07 10.22
CA ILE A 75 -1.71 7.82 9.57
C ILE A 75 -1.45 9.30 9.86
N MET A 76 -0.77 10.01 8.95
CA MET A 76 -0.91 11.45 8.84
C MET A 76 -2.35 11.73 8.41
N LEU A 77 -3.25 11.77 9.39
CA LEU A 77 -4.63 12.19 9.17
C LEU A 77 -4.56 13.61 8.59
N PRO A 78 -5.14 13.87 7.40
CA PRO A 78 -5.37 15.24 7.00
C PRO A 78 -6.18 15.91 8.12
N GLN A 79 -5.72 17.07 8.58
CA GLN A 79 -6.30 17.85 9.68
C GLN A 79 -7.74 18.36 9.41
N SER A 80 -8.43 17.85 8.38
CA SER A 80 -9.64 18.44 7.84
C SER A 80 -10.97 17.90 8.40
N HIS A 81 -10.96 16.93 9.31
CA HIS A 81 -12.19 16.37 9.89
C HIS A 81 -12.12 16.17 11.41
N ARG A 82 -11.48 17.11 12.13
CA ARG A 82 -11.82 17.34 13.55
C ARG A 82 -12.80 18.51 13.60
N LEU A 83 -14.08 18.19 13.45
CA LEU A 83 -15.17 19.00 14.02
C LEU A 83 -15.46 18.46 15.42
#